data_AF-A0A7C6FN11-F1
#
_entry.id   AF-A0A7C6FN11-F1
#
_cell.length_a   1.000
_cell.length_b   1.000
_cell.length_c   1.000
_cell.angle_alpha   90.00
_cell.angle_beta   90.00
_cell.angle_gamma   90.00
#
_symmetry.space_group_name_H-M   'P 1'
#
loop_
_entity.id
_entity.type
_entity.pdbx_description
1 polymer ?
#
loop_
_entity_poly.entity_id
_entity_poly.type
_entity_poly.pdbx_seq_one_letter_code
_entity_poly.pdbx_strand_id
1 'polypeptide(L)'
;MAKKEKTSWRPKRIPLSWAIAILCVIIAVFAMLTKKQEQLLNLRQKELAEAREDKNALEVKYYEMVSKIEQAGSDEFIANEARTKYGFLADGEIRFIITNPSVLWGEEGPPPGWKNPNER
;
A
#
# COMPACT_ATOMS: atom_id res chain seq x y z
N MET A 1 -59.42 17.67 -50.15
CA MET A 1 -58.10 18.32 -49.94
C MET A 1 -58.21 19.25 -48.73
N ALA A 2 -57.59 18.93 -47.59
CA ALA A 2 -57.73 19.69 -46.34
C ALA A 2 -56.61 20.71 -46.18
N LYS A 3 -56.97 21.99 -45.98
CA LYS A 3 -56.06 23.13 -45.86
C LYS A 3 -55.57 23.23 -44.41
N LYS A 4 -54.29 22.95 -44.15
CA LYS A 4 -53.66 23.12 -42.83
C LYS A 4 -53.45 24.60 -42.55
N GLU A 5 -54.16 25.13 -41.56
CA GLU A 5 -53.91 26.46 -41.02
C GLU A 5 -52.57 26.47 -40.25
N LYS A 6 -51.64 27.31 -40.68
CA LYS A 6 -50.37 27.53 -39.99
C LYS A 6 -50.59 28.56 -38.88
N THR A 7 -50.69 28.10 -37.63
CA THR A 7 -50.68 28.97 -36.45
C THR A 7 -49.30 29.61 -36.29
N SER A 8 -49.18 30.88 -36.67
CA SER A 8 -47.97 31.67 -36.46
C SER A 8 -47.92 32.16 -35.01
N TRP A 9 -47.05 31.55 -34.20
CA TRP A 9 -46.76 32.03 -32.86
C TRP A 9 -46.01 33.37 -32.95
N ARG A 10 -46.67 34.46 -32.55
CA ARG A 10 -45.99 35.75 -32.34
C ARG A 10 -45.47 35.79 -30.90
N PRO A 11 -44.15 35.94 -30.67
CA PRO A 11 -43.64 36.06 -29.33
C PRO A 11 -44.17 37.36 -28.72
N LYS A 12 -44.86 37.26 -27.58
CA LYS A 12 -45.22 38.43 -26.76
C LYS A 12 -43.92 39.06 -26.25
N ARG A 13 -43.77 40.36 -26.45
CA ARG A 13 -42.62 41.13 -25.95
C ARG A 13 -42.76 41.28 -24.44
N ILE A 14 -41.97 40.52 -23.69
CA ILE A 14 -41.92 40.61 -22.23
C ILE A 14 -41.04 41.82 -21.88
N PRO A 15 -41.41 42.65 -20.89
CA PRO A 15 -40.54 43.74 -20.43
C PRO A 15 -39.21 43.19 -19.92
N LEU A 16 -38.11 43.83 -20.31
CA LEU A 16 -36.74 43.37 -20.05
C LEU A 16 -36.45 43.13 -18.55
N SER A 17 -37.09 43.90 -17.67
CA SER A 17 -36.98 43.75 -16.21
C SER A 17 -37.39 42.37 -15.71
N TRP A 18 -38.43 41.78 -16.30
CA TRP A 18 -38.90 40.44 -15.93
C TRP A 18 -37.92 39.34 -16.36
N ALA A 19 -37.31 39.49 -17.53
CA ALA A 19 -36.30 38.55 -18.01
C ALA A 19 -35.06 38.55 -17.10
N ILE A 20 -34.61 39.73 -16.65
CA ILE A 20 -33.47 39.87 -15.74
C ILE A 20 -33.78 39.25 -14.37
N ALA A 21 -34.98 39.47 -13.83
CA ALA A 21 -35.40 38.89 -12.56
C ALA A 21 -35.35 37.35 -12.57
N ILE A 22 -35.86 36.73 -13.65
CA ILE A 22 -35.84 35.27 -13.82
C ILE A 22 -34.40 34.76 -13.93
N LEU A 23 -33.54 35.45 -14.69
CA LEU A 23 -32.13 35.08 -14.84
C LEU A 23 -31.39 35.10 -13.50
N CYS A 24 -31.61 36.13 -12.68
CA CYS A 24 -31.02 36.22 -11.33
C CYS A 24 -31.45 35.07 -10.43
N VAL A 25 -32.72 34.66 -10.49
CA VAL A 25 -33.22 33.51 -9.71
C VAL A 25 -32.54 32.22 -10.16
N ILE A 26 -32.39 32.01 -11.47
CA ILE A 26 -31.72 30.82 -12.02
C ILE A 26 -30.26 30.76 -11.56
N ILE A 27 -29.53 31.87 -11.64
CA ILE A 27 -28.12 31.95 -11.20
C ILE A 27 -28.00 31.65 -9.70
N ALA A 28 -28.89 32.20 -8.88
CA ALA A 28 -28.88 31.97 -7.44
C ALA A 28 -29.13 30.50 -7.08
N VAL A 29 -30.09 29.84 -7.74
CA VAL A 29 -30.38 28.42 -7.56
C VAL A 29 -29.19 27.56 -8.01
N PHE A 30 -28.58 27.89 -9.16
CA PHE A 30 -27.40 27.19 -9.66
C PHE A 30 -26.22 27.28 -8.69
N ALA A 31 -25.95 28.46 -8.13
CA ALA A 31 -24.89 28.67 -7.14
C ALA A 31 -25.12 27.89 -5.83
N MET A 32 -26.38 27.69 -5.40
CA MET A 32 -26.67 26.85 -4.23
C MET A 32 -26.46 25.37 -4.51
N LEU A 33 -26.77 24.90 -5.73
CA LEU A 33 -26.56 23.51 -6.14
C LEU A 33 -25.07 23.16 -6.21
N THR A 34 -24.25 24.03 -6.79
CA THR A 34 -22.80 23.80 -6.92
C THR A 34 -22.11 23.71 -5.55
N LYS A 35 -22.45 24.61 -4.61
CA LYS A 35 -21.90 24.57 -3.24
C LYS A 35 -22.20 23.26 -2.51
N LYS A 36 -23.40 22.70 -2.68
CA LYS A 36 -23.76 21.40 -2.09
C LYS A 36 -22.98 20.25 -2.71
N GLN A 37 -22.73 20.30 -4.01
CA GLN A 37 -21.94 19.29 -4.71
C GLN A 37 -20.47 19.30 -4.29
N GLU A 38 -19.87 20.48 -4.09
CA GLU A 38 -18.50 20.61 -3.58
C GLU A 38 -18.34 20.01 -2.18
N GLN A 39 -19.31 20.23 -1.29
CA GLN A 39 -19.29 19.63 0.06
C GLN A 39 -19.39 18.10 0.00
N LEU A 40 -20.27 17.57 -0.85
CA LEU A 40 -20.40 16.12 -1.06
C LEU A 40 -19.13 15.52 -1.67
N LEU A 41 -18.52 16.19 -2.65
CA LEU A 41 -17.26 15.75 -3.24
C LEU A 41 -16.13 15.71 -2.21
N ASN A 42 -16.02 16.73 -1.35
CA ASN A 42 -15.02 16.76 -0.29
C ASN A 42 -15.22 15.63 0.73
N LEU A 43 -16.47 15.31 1.08
CA LEU A 43 -16.78 14.18 1.97
C LEU A 43 -16.40 12.84 1.32
N ARG A 44 -16.74 12.64 0.04
CA ARG A 44 -16.37 11.43 -0.71
C ARG A 44 -14.87 11.29 -0.89
N GLN A 45 -14.15 12.38 -1.11
CA GLN A 45 -12.69 12.37 -1.20
C GLN A 45 -12.04 11.99 0.12
N LYS A 46 -12.56 12.47 1.25
CA LYS A 46 -12.09 12.05 2.59
C LYS A 46 -12.35 10.56 2.85
N GLU A 47 -13.55 10.08 2.56
CA GLU A 47 -13.91 8.66 2.67
C GLU A 47 -12.98 7.77 1.79
N LEU A 48 -12.68 8.21 0.56
CA LEU A 48 -11.75 7.52 -0.32
C LEU A 48 -10.30 7.58 0.16
N ALA A 49 -9.88 8.67 0.81
CA ALA A 49 -8.54 8.78 1.38
C ALA A 49 -8.35 7.79 2.54
N GLU A 50 -9.31 7.73 3.46
CA GLU A 50 -9.31 6.77 4.57
C GLU A 50 -9.31 5.32 4.06
N ALA A 51 -10.19 4.99 3.10
CA ALA A 51 -10.21 3.65 2.50
C ALA A 51 -8.92 3.28 1.74
N ARG A 52 -8.17 4.27 1.24
CA ARG A 52 -6.86 4.04 0.61
C ARG A 52 -5.77 3.81 1.65
N GLU A 53 -5.79 4.51 2.76
CA GLU A 53 -4.84 4.30 3.86
C GLU A 53 -4.94 2.89 4.42
N ASP A 54 -6.16 2.39 4.66
CA ASP A 54 -6.39 1.02 5.14
C ASP A 54 -5.87 -0.03 4.17
N LYS A 55 -6.10 0.17 2.86
CA LYS A 55 -5.59 -0.74 1.83
C LYS A 55 -4.07 -0.70 1.74
N ASN A 56 -3.47 0.47 1.75
CA ASN A 56 -2.02 0.63 1.72
C ASN A 56 -1.37 -0.05 2.93
N ALA A 57 -1.93 0.11 4.13
CA ALA A 57 -1.42 -0.53 5.33
C ALA A 57 -1.46 -2.07 5.22
N LEU A 58 -2.51 -2.62 4.61
CA LEU A 58 -2.64 -4.06 4.39
C LEU A 58 -1.68 -4.57 3.31
N GLU A 59 -1.52 -3.82 2.21
CA GLU A 59 -0.56 -4.15 1.15
C GLU A 59 0.88 -4.13 1.66
N VAL A 60 1.28 -3.13 2.44
CA VAL A 60 2.61 -3.08 3.06
C VAL A 60 2.87 -4.33 3.91
N LYS A 61 1.91 -4.72 4.75
CA LYS A 61 2.02 -5.94 5.56
C LYS A 61 2.09 -7.19 4.72
N TYR A 62 1.31 -7.26 3.63
CA TYR A 62 1.35 -8.38 2.69
C TYR A 62 2.74 -8.51 2.06
N TYR A 63 3.30 -7.42 1.53
CA TYR A 63 4.65 -7.44 0.95
C TYR A 63 5.73 -7.77 1.97
N GLU A 64 5.60 -7.30 3.21
CA GLU A 64 6.52 -7.66 4.29
C GLU A 64 6.47 -9.17 4.59
N MET A 65 5.28 -9.76 4.65
CA MET A 65 5.11 -11.21 4.85
C MET A 65 5.63 -12.02 3.66
N VAL A 66 5.33 -11.59 2.44
CA VAL A 66 5.85 -12.22 1.21
C VAL A 66 7.38 -12.17 1.21
N SER A 67 7.98 -11.02 1.52
CA SER A 67 9.44 -10.90 1.60
C SER A 67 10.04 -11.81 2.67
N LYS A 68 9.39 -11.96 3.83
CA LYS A 68 9.83 -12.91 4.86
C LYS A 68 9.71 -14.37 4.40
N ILE A 69 8.66 -14.72 3.66
CA ILE A 69 8.49 -16.05 3.08
C ILE A 69 9.53 -16.30 2.00
N GLU A 70 9.82 -15.34 1.14
CA GLU A 70 10.88 -15.44 0.14
C GLU A 70 12.24 -15.59 0.79
N GLN A 71 12.52 -14.86 1.87
CA GLN A 71 13.75 -15.01 2.66
C GLN A 71 13.82 -16.38 3.35
N ALA A 72 12.72 -16.86 3.95
CA ALA A 72 12.66 -18.16 4.59
C ALA A 72 12.68 -19.34 3.60
N GLY A 73 12.14 -19.14 2.38
CA GLY A 73 12.18 -20.09 1.28
C GLY A 73 13.43 -19.95 0.42
N SER A 74 14.31 -18.98 0.71
CA SER A 74 15.57 -18.82 0.01
C SER A 74 16.51 -19.96 0.37
N ASP A 75 17.28 -20.41 -0.62
CA ASP A 75 18.27 -21.48 -0.46
C ASP A 75 19.26 -21.20 0.67
N GLU A 76 19.50 -19.93 1.02
CA GLU A 76 20.39 -19.53 2.11
C GLU A 76 19.83 -19.89 3.50
N PHE A 77 18.52 -19.67 3.73
CA PHE A 77 17.88 -20.10 4.98
C PHE A 77 17.84 -21.62 5.09
N ILE A 78 17.46 -22.31 4.00
CA ILE A 78 17.44 -23.78 3.94
C ILE A 78 18.84 -24.35 4.17
N ALA A 79 19.86 -23.79 3.52
CA ALA A 79 21.25 -24.23 3.70
C ALA A 79 21.75 -23.95 5.12
N ASN A 80 21.39 -22.83 5.73
CA ASN A 80 21.75 -22.54 7.11
C ASN A 80 21.04 -23.48 8.10
N GLU A 81 19.74 -23.72 7.93
CA GLU A 81 18.98 -24.65 8.77
C GLU A 81 19.49 -26.11 8.60
N ALA A 82 19.82 -26.51 7.37
CA ALA A 82 20.47 -27.79 7.07
C ALA A 82 21.84 -27.92 7.75
N ARG A 83 22.66 -26.87 7.72
CA ARG A 83 23.97 -26.79 8.40
C ARG A 83 23.84 -26.85 9.93
N THR A 84 22.87 -26.17 10.52
CA THR A 84 22.71 -26.08 11.98
C THR A 84 22.05 -27.32 12.56
N LYS A 85 20.94 -27.80 11.97
CA LYS A 85 20.15 -28.90 12.56
C LYS A 85 20.67 -30.28 12.20
N TYR A 86 21.14 -30.46 10.97
CA TYR A 86 21.49 -31.79 10.45
C TYR A 86 22.98 -31.93 10.13
N GLY A 87 23.74 -30.84 10.25
CA GLY A 87 25.18 -30.84 9.95
C GLY A 87 25.49 -31.03 8.46
N PHE A 88 24.53 -30.79 7.58
CA PHE A 88 24.76 -30.85 6.14
C PHE A 88 25.76 -29.78 5.70
N LEU A 89 26.52 -30.10 4.65
CA LEU A 89 27.51 -29.21 4.03
C LEU A 89 27.15 -29.03 2.57
N ALA A 90 27.45 -27.85 2.03
CA ALA A 90 27.37 -27.66 0.59
C ALA A 90 28.47 -28.47 -0.10
N ASP A 91 28.26 -28.84 -1.36
CA ASP A 91 29.24 -29.59 -2.13
C ASP A 91 30.56 -28.81 -2.23
N GLY A 92 31.67 -29.44 -1.83
CA GLY A 92 33.00 -28.82 -1.74
C GLY A 92 33.35 -28.11 -0.42
N GLU A 93 32.45 -28.02 0.57
CA GLU A 93 32.77 -27.44 1.89
C GLU A 93 33.29 -28.50 2.89
N ILE A 94 34.31 -28.15 3.69
CA ILE A 94 34.84 -29.00 4.76
C ILE A 94 34.52 -28.35 6.12
N ARG A 95 33.86 -29.08 7.02
CA ARG A 95 33.64 -28.65 8.42
C ARG A 95 34.63 -29.33 9.35
N PHE A 96 35.43 -28.53 10.06
CA PHE A 96 36.27 -29.01 11.15
C PHE A 96 35.46 -29.05 12.45
N ILE A 97 35.08 -30.25 12.90
CA ILE A 97 34.49 -30.45 14.21
C ILE A 97 35.62 -30.80 15.18
N ILE A 98 35.95 -29.88 16.06
CA ILE A 98 36.96 -30.11 17.08
C ILE A 98 36.29 -30.88 18.23
N THR A 99 36.49 -32.19 18.24
CA THR A 99 35.95 -33.10 19.27
C THR A 99 36.73 -33.05 20.58
N ASN A 100 37.98 -32.57 20.54
CA ASN A 100 38.81 -32.40 21.73
C ASN A 100 39.50 -31.01 21.73
N PRO A 101 38.95 -30.02 22.45
CA PRO A 101 39.52 -28.68 22.47
C PRO A 101 40.88 -28.59 23.17
N SER A 102 41.27 -29.57 24.00
CA SER A 102 42.58 -29.57 24.66
C SER A 102 43.74 -29.84 23.70
N VAL A 103 43.46 -30.42 22.53
CA VAL A 103 44.46 -30.65 21.47
C VAL A 103 44.82 -29.35 20.73
N LEU A 104 43.91 -28.37 20.71
CA LEU A 104 44.16 -27.11 19.99
C LEU A 104 45.26 -26.27 20.64
N TRP A 105 45.36 -26.33 21.96
CA TRP A 105 46.17 -25.39 22.74
C TRP A 105 47.27 -26.08 23.58
N GLY A 106 47.27 -27.41 23.68
CA GLY A 106 48.25 -28.15 24.47
C GLY A 106 48.18 -27.83 25.97
N GLU A 107 49.24 -28.14 26.72
CA GLU A 107 49.33 -27.84 28.17
C GLU A 107 49.40 -26.33 28.47
N GLU A 108 49.70 -25.51 27.47
CA GLU A 108 49.84 -24.05 27.59
C GLU A 108 48.48 -23.33 27.69
N GLY A 109 47.38 -24.02 27.34
CA GLY A 109 46.03 -23.47 27.42
C GLY A 109 45.76 -22.39 26.37
N PRO A 110 44.50 -21.93 26.27
CA PRO A 110 44.11 -20.95 25.26
C PRO A 110 44.83 -19.60 25.48
N PRO A 111 45.10 -18.84 24.40
CA PRO A 111 45.80 -17.56 24.50
C PRO A 111 45.02 -16.55 25.36
N PRO A 112 45.72 -15.61 26.04
CA PRO A 112 45.08 -14.61 26.87
C PRO A 112 44.08 -13.78 26.06
N GLY A 113 42.78 -13.93 26.35
CA GLY A 113 41.69 -13.24 25.68
C GLY A 113 40.77 -14.11 24.81
N TRP A 114 41.05 -15.41 24.68
CA TRP A 114 40.12 -16.33 24.02
C TRP A 114 38.88 -16.59 24.91
N LYS A 115 37.68 -16.41 24.35
CA LYS A 115 36.41 -16.79 24.97
C LYS A 115 35.76 -17.87 24.12
N ASN A 116 35.36 -18.97 24.74
CA ASN A 116 34.64 -20.04 24.06
C ASN A 116 33.27 -19.51 23.60
N PRO A 117 32.98 -19.42 22.28
CA PRO A 117 31.69 -18.92 21.81
C PRO A 117 30.51 -19.86 22.11
N ASN A 118 30.78 -21.08 22.59
CA ASN A 118 29.77 -22.10 22.89
C ASN A 118 29.50 -22.26 24.41
N GLU A 119 30.26 -21.59 25.28
CA GLU A 119 29.93 -21.47 26.70
C GLU A 119 28.94 -20.32 26.87
N ARG A 120 27.65 -20.67 27.00
CA ARG A 120 26.59 -19.75 27.41
C ARG A 120 26.45 -19.74 28.93
#